data_AF-A0A1N6T8C7-F1
#
_entry.id   AF-A0A1N6T8C7-F1
#
_cell.length_a   1.000
_cell.length_b   1.000
_cell.length_c   1.000
_cell.angle_alpha   90.00
_cell.angle_beta   90.00
_cell.angle_gamma   90.00
#
_symmetry.space_group_name_H-M   'P 1'
#
loop_
_entity.id
_entity.type
_entity.pdbx_description
1 polymer ?
#
loop_
_entity_poly.entity_id
_entity_poly.type
_entity_poly.pdbx_seq_one_letter_code
_entity_poly.pdbx_strand_id
1 'polypeptide(L)'
;MTARASSVEALEAEIARLTQERQDLERQQQQLRVDGLRNLVDDFAQKLGAAGFSLQDGIEALQVRARPAPPPADQPVRHSVIKPAPFVTAPKSQPRPPMDAVHLRAQSVLGSDAIDWLKRAHPLLGGMTPAQMATTPRGEEKVLALLAAYARGA
;
A
#
# COMPACT_ATOMS: atom_id res chain seq x y z
N MET A 1 8.36 55.11 -27.03
CA MET A 1 8.23 54.16 -25.89
C MET A 1 6.98 53.26 -25.99
N THR A 2 6.14 53.39 -27.03
CA THR A 2 4.86 52.66 -27.18
C THR A 2 5.00 51.21 -27.65
N ALA A 3 5.98 50.89 -28.49
CA ALA A 3 6.17 49.52 -29.03
C ALA A 3 6.57 48.45 -27.98
N ARG A 4 7.20 48.86 -26.86
CA ARG A 4 7.49 47.94 -25.75
C ARG A 4 6.24 47.61 -24.94
N ALA A 5 5.30 48.57 -24.80
CA ALA A 5 4.05 48.34 -24.06
C ALA A 5 3.15 47.33 -24.79
N SER A 6 3.02 47.44 -26.12
CA SER A 6 2.25 46.48 -26.92
C SER A 6 2.85 45.07 -26.93
N SER A 7 4.17 44.95 -26.78
CA SER A 7 4.84 43.64 -26.67
C SER A 7 4.62 42.99 -25.30
N VAL A 8 4.43 43.78 -24.24
CA VAL A 8 4.14 43.26 -22.90
C VAL A 8 2.67 42.81 -22.83
N GLU A 9 1.73 43.59 -23.35
CA GLU A 9 0.32 43.20 -23.44
C GLU A 9 0.12 41.91 -24.26
N ALA A 10 0.85 41.74 -25.37
CA ALA A 10 0.81 40.51 -26.16
C ALA A 10 1.34 39.30 -25.35
N LEU A 11 2.35 39.51 -24.52
CA LEU A 11 2.92 38.46 -23.66
C LEU A 11 1.95 38.09 -22.52
N GLU A 12 1.30 39.08 -21.92
CA GLU A 12 0.29 38.88 -20.86
C GLU A 12 -0.93 38.11 -21.39
N ALA A 13 -1.40 38.45 -22.60
CA ALA A 13 -2.48 37.72 -23.27
C ALA A 13 -2.11 36.26 -23.54
N GLU A 14 -0.87 35.99 -23.96
CA GLU A 14 -0.37 34.64 -24.19
C GLU A 14 -0.23 33.84 -22.88
N ILE A 15 0.26 34.47 -21.81
CA ILE A 15 0.32 33.85 -20.48
C ILE A 15 -1.08 33.50 -19.97
N ALA A 16 -2.05 34.40 -20.13
CA ALA A 16 -3.44 34.16 -19.74
C ALA A 16 -4.04 32.96 -20.49
N ARG A 17 -3.81 32.89 -21.81
CA ARG A 17 -4.26 31.77 -22.65
C ARG A 17 -3.65 30.44 -22.19
N LEU A 18 -2.33 30.39 -22.03
CA LEU A 18 -1.63 29.16 -21.61
C LEU A 18 -2.05 28.71 -20.20
N THR A 19 -2.34 29.68 -19.31
CA THR A 19 -2.84 29.39 -17.96
C THR A 19 -4.22 28.76 -18.01
N GLN A 20 -5.10 29.29 -18.85
CA GLN A 20 -6.45 28.75 -19.03
C GLN A 20 -6.41 27.35 -19.66
N GLU A 21 -5.56 27.14 -20.66
CA GLU A 21 -5.37 25.83 -21.28
C GLU A 21 -4.83 24.79 -20.27
N ARG A 22 -3.88 25.15 -19.41
CA ARG A 22 -3.45 24.27 -18.30
C ARG A 22 -4.59 23.93 -17.36
N GLN A 23 -5.41 24.91 -16.97
CA GLN A 23 -6.54 24.67 -16.06
C GLN A 23 -7.60 23.75 -16.68
N ASP A 24 -7.83 23.86 -17.98
CA ASP A 24 -8.76 22.98 -18.70
C ASP A 24 -8.23 21.55 -18.77
N LEU A 25 -6.94 21.37 -19.05
CA LEU A 25 -6.28 20.06 -19.05
C LEU A 25 -6.28 19.42 -17.66
N GLU A 26 -6.03 20.20 -16.60
CA GLU A 26 -6.10 19.70 -15.22
C GLU A 26 -7.51 19.24 -14.86
N ARG A 27 -8.54 20.00 -15.26
CA ARG A 27 -9.94 19.60 -15.08
C ARG A 27 -10.28 18.31 -15.82
N GLN A 28 -9.83 18.16 -17.08
CA GLN A 28 -10.01 16.93 -17.84
C GLN A 28 -9.32 15.73 -17.17
N GLN A 29 -8.08 15.89 -16.71
CA GLN A 29 -7.37 14.81 -16.02
C GLN A 29 -8.08 14.39 -14.73
N GLN A 30 -8.60 15.35 -13.98
CA GLN A 30 -9.38 15.05 -12.78
C GLN A 30 -10.66 14.28 -13.11
N GLN A 31 -11.38 14.67 -14.16
CA GLN A 31 -12.58 13.94 -14.61
C GLN A 31 -12.25 12.51 -15.02
N LEU A 32 -11.25 12.31 -15.87
CA LEU A 32 -10.81 10.97 -16.29
C LEU A 32 -10.42 10.09 -15.09
N ARG A 33 -9.80 10.69 -14.07
CA ARG A 33 -9.46 9.99 -12.83
C ARG A 33 -10.69 9.57 -12.04
N VAL A 34 -11.67 10.46 -11.90
CA VAL A 34 -12.93 10.16 -11.20
C VAL A 34 -13.71 9.07 -11.94
N ASP A 35 -13.81 9.16 -13.25
CA ASP A 35 -14.48 8.15 -14.07
C ASP A 35 -13.80 6.79 -14.00
N GLY A 36 -12.45 6.77 -14.03
CA GLY A 36 -11.67 5.56 -13.84
C GLY A 36 -11.90 4.90 -12.47
N LEU A 37 -11.94 5.70 -11.40
CA LEU A 37 -12.22 5.20 -10.05
C LEU A 37 -13.65 4.67 -9.94
N ARG A 38 -14.62 5.34 -10.56
CA ARG A 38 -16.03 4.92 -10.57
C ARG A 38 -16.19 3.57 -11.25
N ASN A 39 -15.62 3.39 -12.44
CA ASN A 39 -15.66 2.13 -13.17
C ASN A 39 -15.05 0.99 -12.35
N LEU A 40 -13.95 1.25 -11.63
CA LEU A 40 -13.33 0.26 -10.76
C LEU A 40 -14.26 -0.12 -9.61
N VAL A 41 -14.90 0.85 -8.95
CA VAL A 41 -15.87 0.60 -7.88
C VAL A 41 -17.05 -0.23 -8.38
N ASP A 42 -17.58 0.09 -9.56
CA ASP A 42 -18.70 -0.63 -10.15
C ASP A 42 -18.34 -2.09 -10.48
N ASP A 43 -17.15 -2.34 -11.05
CA ASP A 43 -16.64 -3.69 -11.33
C ASP A 43 -16.45 -4.50 -10.03
N PHE A 44 -15.92 -3.89 -8.96
CA PHE A 44 -15.82 -4.53 -7.66
C PHE A 44 -17.18 -4.82 -7.04
N ALA A 45 -18.12 -3.88 -7.11
CA ALA A 45 -19.48 -4.08 -6.60
C ALA A 45 -20.16 -5.25 -7.33
N GLN A 46 -20.00 -5.35 -8.65
CA GLN A 46 -20.54 -6.44 -9.44
C GLN A 46 -19.90 -7.79 -9.06
N LYS A 47 -18.57 -7.85 -8.87
CA LYS A 47 -17.87 -9.06 -8.42
C LYS A 47 -18.29 -9.50 -7.02
N LEU A 48 -18.45 -8.55 -6.09
CA LEU A 48 -18.93 -8.84 -4.74
C LEU A 48 -20.38 -9.35 -4.75
N GLY A 49 -21.25 -8.72 -5.54
CA GLY A 49 -22.62 -9.18 -5.72
C GLY A 49 -22.69 -10.59 -6.34
N ALA A 50 -21.85 -10.89 -7.33
CA ALA A 50 -21.78 -12.23 -7.93
C ALA A 50 -21.27 -13.30 -6.95
N ALA A 51 -20.43 -12.91 -5.99
CA ALA A 51 -19.96 -13.76 -4.90
C ALA A 51 -20.96 -13.85 -3.73
N GLY A 52 -22.13 -13.20 -3.83
CA GLY A 52 -23.19 -13.23 -2.81
C GLY A 52 -22.95 -12.27 -1.63
N PHE A 53 -21.95 -11.39 -1.70
CA PHE A 53 -21.71 -10.37 -0.69
C PHE A 53 -22.56 -9.13 -0.98
N SER A 54 -23.41 -8.75 -0.04
CA SER A 54 -24.20 -7.52 -0.16
C SER A 54 -23.41 -6.29 0.31
N LEU A 55 -23.79 -5.11 -0.17
CA LEU A 55 -23.22 -3.85 0.30
C LEU A 55 -23.42 -3.66 1.81
N GLN A 56 -24.50 -4.21 2.38
CA GLN A 56 -24.79 -4.20 3.81
C GLN A 56 -23.81 -5.05 4.62
N ASP A 57 -23.46 -6.25 4.14
CA ASP A 57 -22.44 -7.09 4.79
C ASP A 57 -21.07 -6.38 4.81
N GLY A 58 -20.75 -5.67 3.72
CA GLY A 58 -19.54 -4.85 3.63
C GLY A 58 -19.54 -3.67 4.61
N ILE A 59 -20.65 -2.95 4.74
CA ILE A 59 -20.79 -1.85 5.70
C ILE A 59 -20.72 -2.37 7.14
N GLU A 60 -21.36 -3.50 7.44
CA GLU A 60 -21.35 -4.12 8.77
C GLU A 60 -19.93 -4.58 9.16
N ALA A 61 -19.18 -5.19 8.24
CA ALA A 61 -17.78 -5.57 8.45
C ALA A 61 -16.87 -4.36 8.75
N LEU A 62 -17.15 -3.21 8.14
CA LEU A 62 -16.43 -1.96 8.41
C LEU A 62 -16.83 -1.33 9.76
N GLN A 63 -18.11 -1.38 10.13
CA GLN A 63 -18.57 -0.88 11.44
C GLN A 63 -17.98 -1.66 12.61
N VAL A 64 -17.79 -2.98 12.47
CA VAL A 64 -17.12 -3.80 13.49
C VAL A 64 -15.67 -3.37 13.71
N ARG A 65 -14.98 -2.86 12.68
CA ARG A 65 -13.62 -2.32 12.78
C ARG A 65 -13.56 -0.85 13.19
N ALA A 66 -14.62 -0.09 12.96
CA ALA A 66 -14.71 1.32 13.34
C ALA A 66 -14.94 1.52 14.84
N ARG A 67 -15.23 0.46 15.60
CA ARG A 67 -15.28 0.53 17.06
C ARG A 67 -13.84 0.56 17.58
N PRO A 68 -13.33 1.69 18.12
CA PRO A 68 -12.07 1.65 18.85
C PRO A 68 -12.25 0.65 19.99
N ALA A 69 -11.35 -0.32 20.08
CA ALA A 69 -11.29 -1.19 21.24
C ALA A 69 -11.26 -0.29 22.48
N PRO A 70 -12.11 -0.52 23.49
CA PRO A 70 -12.03 0.25 24.73
C PRO A 70 -10.59 0.15 25.25
N PRO A 71 -9.98 1.25 25.72
CA PRO A 71 -8.69 1.16 26.38
C PRO A 71 -8.84 0.12 27.50
N PRO A 72 -7.89 -0.82 27.65
CA PRO A 72 -8.00 -1.84 28.67
C PRO A 72 -8.05 -1.17 30.05
N ALA A 73 -9.25 -1.12 30.64
CA ALA A 73 -9.43 -0.76 32.03
C ALA A 73 -8.82 -1.88 32.88
N ASP A 74 -7.85 -1.52 33.71
CA ASP A 74 -7.24 -2.31 34.78
C ASP A 74 -6.74 -3.71 34.40
N GLN A 75 -5.60 -3.75 33.72
CA GLN A 75 -4.65 -4.84 33.95
C GLN A 75 -3.58 -4.36 34.95
N PRO A 76 -3.41 -5.02 36.12
CA PRO A 76 -2.34 -4.67 37.03
C PRO A 76 -1.00 -4.88 36.34
N VAL A 77 -0.16 -3.84 36.36
CA VAL A 77 1.18 -3.80 35.80
C VAL A 77 2.01 -4.97 36.35
N ARG A 78 2.10 -6.07 35.61
CA ARG A 78 3.09 -7.11 35.88
C ARG A 78 4.42 -6.63 35.32
N HIS A 79 5.18 -5.94 36.17
CA HIS A 79 6.61 -5.72 35.99
C HIS A 79 7.31 -7.08 35.85
N SER A 80 7.47 -7.55 34.61
CA SER A 80 8.36 -8.67 34.33
C SER A 80 9.77 -8.09 34.26
N VAL A 81 10.45 -8.21 35.39
CA VAL A 81 11.87 -7.88 35.58
C VAL A 81 12.70 -8.48 34.45
N ILE A 82 13.36 -7.60 33.69
CA ILE A 82 14.40 -7.95 32.73
C ILE A 82 15.55 -8.61 33.51
N LYS A 83 15.73 -9.93 33.34
CA LYS A 83 16.97 -10.60 33.73
C LYS A 83 17.98 -10.40 32.59
N PRO A 84 19.15 -9.80 32.81
CA PRO A 84 20.18 -9.72 31.79
C PRO A 84 20.83 -11.10 31.63
N ALA A 85 20.73 -11.68 30.43
CA ALA A 85 21.52 -12.85 30.05
C ALA A 85 22.96 -12.41 29.70
N PRO A 86 23.98 -13.25 29.97
CA PRO A 86 25.38 -12.86 29.89
C PRO A 86 25.88 -12.74 28.44
N PHE A 87 26.77 -11.78 28.23
CA PHE A 87 27.59 -11.67 27.02
C PHE A 87 28.54 -12.86 26.89
N VAL A 88 28.36 -13.75 25.90
CA VAL A 88 29.44 -14.57 25.32
C VAL A 88 29.14 -14.94 23.85
N THR A 89 29.93 -14.34 22.95
CA THR A 89 30.39 -14.77 21.60
C THR A 89 29.41 -15.17 20.48
N ALA A 90 29.38 -14.37 19.41
CA ALA A 90 29.33 -14.90 18.04
C ALA A 90 30.73 -15.47 17.66
N PRO A 91 30.94 -16.24 16.57
CA PRO A 91 30.01 -16.60 15.49
C PRO A 91 30.08 -18.12 15.12
N LYS A 92 28.93 -18.77 14.93
CA LYS A 92 28.93 -20.07 14.22
C LYS A 92 27.59 -20.31 13.56
N SER A 93 27.61 -20.14 12.24
CA SER A 93 26.82 -20.93 11.29
C SER A 93 25.39 -21.22 11.73
N GLN A 94 24.52 -20.21 11.72
CA GLN A 94 23.10 -20.53 11.59
C GLN A 94 22.94 -21.39 10.34
N PRO A 95 22.31 -22.57 10.41
CA PRO A 95 21.91 -23.26 9.20
C PRO A 95 21.04 -22.26 8.44
N ARG A 96 21.38 -21.96 7.18
CA ARG A 96 20.45 -21.21 6.33
C ARG A 96 19.09 -21.87 6.51
N PRO A 97 18.04 -21.13 6.92
CA PRO A 97 16.72 -21.71 6.90
C PRO A 97 16.46 -22.21 5.48
N PRO A 98 15.79 -23.36 5.31
CA PRO A 98 15.40 -23.82 3.98
C PRO A 98 14.66 -22.66 3.32
N MET A 99 15.06 -22.28 2.11
CA MET A 99 14.51 -21.13 1.40
C MET A 99 12.98 -21.20 1.42
N ASP A 100 12.33 -20.35 2.23
CA ASP A 100 10.87 -20.24 2.25
C ASP A 100 10.41 -19.94 0.82
N ALA A 101 9.34 -20.61 0.36
CA ALA A 101 8.82 -20.44 -1.01
C ALA A 101 8.56 -18.96 -1.35
N VAL A 102 8.21 -18.16 -0.33
CA VAL A 102 8.08 -16.70 -0.40
C VAL A 102 9.40 -16.00 -0.72
N HIS A 103 10.51 -16.36 -0.10
CA HIS A 103 11.83 -15.75 -0.36
C HIS A 103 12.30 -16.07 -1.78
N LEU A 104 12.14 -17.33 -2.21
CA LEU A 104 12.43 -17.77 -3.58
C LEU A 104 11.62 -17.00 -4.62
N ARG A 105 10.32 -16.86 -4.37
CA ARG A 105 9.43 -16.15 -5.28
C ARG A 105 9.72 -14.64 -5.29
N ALA A 106 9.97 -14.04 -4.13
CA ALA A 106 10.37 -12.64 -4.04
C ALA A 106 11.65 -12.37 -4.81
N GLN A 107 12.66 -13.25 -4.69
CA GLN A 107 13.90 -13.13 -5.44
C GLN A 107 13.69 -13.26 -6.96
N SER A 108 12.77 -14.13 -7.41
CA SER A 108 12.45 -14.26 -8.84
C SER A 108 11.73 -13.04 -9.44
N VAL A 109 10.97 -12.30 -8.62
CA VAL A 109 10.15 -11.17 -9.10
C VAL A 109 10.85 -9.83 -8.89
N LEU A 110 11.58 -9.67 -7.78
CA LEU A 110 12.15 -8.39 -7.34
C LEU A 110 13.70 -8.38 -7.40
N GLY A 111 14.33 -9.51 -7.69
CA GLY A 111 15.79 -9.60 -7.83
C GLY A 111 16.53 -9.26 -6.52
N SER A 112 17.44 -8.28 -6.59
CA SER A 112 18.24 -7.81 -5.45
C SER A 112 17.40 -7.21 -4.32
N ASP A 113 16.24 -6.65 -4.67
CA ASP A 113 15.43 -5.85 -3.73
C ASP A 113 14.48 -6.73 -2.91
N ALA A 114 14.47 -8.03 -3.16
CA ALA A 114 13.61 -8.99 -2.49
C ALA A 114 13.77 -8.98 -0.96
N ILE A 115 15.01 -8.90 -0.46
CA ILE A 115 15.28 -8.92 0.99
C ILE A 115 14.76 -7.66 1.67
N ASP A 116 14.95 -6.49 1.05
CA ASP A 116 14.49 -5.22 1.61
C ASP A 116 12.97 -5.09 1.53
N TRP A 117 12.37 -5.60 0.46
CA TRP A 117 10.92 -5.67 0.31
C TRP A 117 10.26 -6.56 1.38
N LEU A 118 10.83 -7.73 1.67
CA LEU A 118 10.32 -8.66 2.69
C LEU A 118 10.37 -8.08 4.11
N LYS A 119 11.30 -7.15 4.37
CA LYS A 119 11.49 -6.47 5.66
C LYS A 119 10.66 -5.19 5.80
N ARG A 120 10.13 -4.65 4.69
CA ARG A 120 9.38 -3.40 4.71
C ARG A 120 7.92 -3.65 5.06
N ALA A 121 7.36 -2.81 5.92
CA ALA A 121 5.94 -2.81 6.22
C ALA A 121 5.13 -2.52 4.95
N HIS A 122 4.19 -3.41 4.60
CA HIS A 122 3.41 -3.26 3.37
C HIS A 122 1.96 -2.82 3.68
N PRO A 123 1.44 -1.74 3.07
CA PRO A 123 0.09 -1.24 3.35
C PRO A 123 -1.01 -2.28 3.07
N LEU A 124 -0.87 -3.04 1.98
CA LEU A 124 -1.81 -4.11 1.61
C LEU A 124 -1.80 -5.32 2.57
N LEU A 125 -0.79 -5.41 3.44
CA LEU A 125 -0.70 -6.40 4.51
C LEU A 125 -1.07 -5.81 5.88
N GLY A 126 -1.74 -4.65 5.90
CA GLY A 126 -2.13 -3.97 7.14
C GLY A 126 -0.95 -3.38 7.91
N GLY A 127 0.16 -3.05 7.23
CA GLY A 127 1.37 -2.52 7.85
C GLY A 127 2.31 -3.60 8.42
N MET A 128 1.96 -4.88 8.30
CA MET A 128 2.87 -5.98 8.63
C MET A 128 3.90 -6.20 7.53
N THR A 129 5.04 -6.78 7.90
CA THR A 129 6.05 -7.15 6.91
C THR A 129 5.67 -8.46 6.22
N PRO A 130 5.96 -8.63 4.92
CA PRO A 130 5.75 -9.89 4.22
C PRO A 130 6.42 -11.08 4.91
N ALA A 131 7.60 -10.89 5.51
CA ALA A 131 8.28 -11.92 6.29
C ALA A 131 7.52 -12.33 7.56
N GLN A 132 6.87 -11.39 8.25
CA GLN A 132 6.02 -11.69 9.40
C GLN A 132 4.72 -12.38 8.99
N MET A 133 4.11 -11.95 7.87
CA MET A 133 2.88 -12.57 7.36
C MET A 133 3.09 -14.00 6.88
N ALA A 134 4.26 -14.31 6.31
CA ALA A 134 4.63 -15.65 5.86
C ALA A 134 4.79 -16.67 7.00
N THR A 135 4.79 -16.24 8.27
CA THR A 135 4.80 -17.15 9.43
C THR A 135 3.50 -17.93 9.61
N THR A 136 2.42 -17.51 8.93
CA THR A 136 1.13 -18.20 8.95
C THR A 136 0.79 -18.72 7.55
N PRO A 137 0.21 -19.92 7.39
CA PRO A 137 -0.11 -20.46 6.06
C PRO A 137 -1.03 -19.55 5.24
N ARG A 138 -2.04 -18.96 5.89
CA ARG A 138 -2.96 -18.00 5.26
C ARG A 138 -2.29 -16.67 4.91
N GLY A 139 -1.27 -16.26 5.65
CA GLY A 139 -0.50 -15.05 5.36
C GLY A 139 0.52 -15.27 4.25
N GLU A 140 1.09 -16.46 4.16
CA GLU A 140 1.98 -16.90 3.08
C GLU A 140 1.28 -16.81 1.72
N GLU A 141 0.07 -17.36 1.59
CA GLU A 141 -0.73 -17.28 0.36
C GLU A 141 -0.98 -15.84 -0.09
N LYS A 142 -1.23 -14.93 0.85
CA LYS A 142 -1.42 -13.50 0.54
C LYS A 142 -0.14 -12.84 0.04
N VAL A 143 1.00 -13.16 0.64
CA VAL A 143 2.29 -12.64 0.21
C VAL A 143 2.66 -13.18 -1.17
N LEU A 144 2.38 -14.47 -1.43
CA LEU A 144 2.59 -15.07 -2.75
C LEU A 144 1.66 -14.47 -3.81
N ALA A 145 0.38 -14.22 -3.49
CA ALA A 145 -0.55 -13.55 -4.38
C ALA A 145 -0.10 -12.12 -4.69
N LEU A 146 0.44 -11.40 -3.70
CA LEU A 146 1.01 -10.07 -3.87
C LEU A 146 2.23 -10.10 -4.80
N LEU A 147 3.15 -11.05 -4.59
CA LEU A 147 4.30 -11.26 -5.48
C LEU A 147 3.87 -11.63 -6.91
N ALA A 148 2.80 -12.42 -7.07
CA ALA A 148 2.23 -12.75 -8.37
C ALA A 148 1.53 -11.58 -9.06
N ALA A 149 1.05 -10.59 -8.31
CA ALA A 149 0.53 -9.33 -8.84
C ALA A 149 1.67 -8.43 -9.31
N TYR A 150 2.76 -8.33 -8.53
CA TYR A 150 3.98 -7.62 -8.95
C TYR A 150 4.57 -8.20 -10.24
N ALA A 151 4.63 -9.53 -10.37
CA ALA A 151 5.10 -10.20 -11.58
C ALA A 151 4.21 -9.98 -12.81
N ARG A 152 2.93 -9.60 -12.64
CA ARG A 152 1.97 -9.36 -13.73
C ARG A 152 1.83 -7.89 -14.12
N GLY A 153 2.28 -6.97 -13.26
CA GLY A 153 2.12 -5.53 -13.42
C GLY A 153 3.44 -4.76 -13.53
N ALA A 154 4.55 -5.46 -13.77
CA ALA A 154 5.85 -4.89 -14.13
C ALA A 154 6.08 -5.04 -15.64
#